data_AF-A0A8I1QZE4-F1
#
_entry.id   AF-A0A8I1QZE4-F1
#
_cell.length_a   1.000
_cell.length_b   1.000
_cell.length_c   1.000
_cell.angle_alpha   90.00
_cell.angle_beta   90.00
_cell.angle_gamma   90.00
#
_symmetry.space_group_name_H-M   'P 1'
#
loop_
_entity.id
_entity.type
_entity.pdbx_description
1 polymer ?
#
loop_
_entity_poly.entity_id
_entity_poly.type
_entity_poly.pdbx_seq_one_letter_code
_entity_poly.pdbx_strand_id
1 'polypeptide(L)'
;MRERKSAEIGVLRELLAAVDNAQAVAADGRHDTYVFHAFGDSAVEVPRRMLGRAELRRVVETEIGARNDAADAYRRVGRDDEAEELSRGARILCRYLDGLV
;
A
#
# COMPACT_ATOMS: atom_id res chain seq x y z
N MET A 1 16.30 1.24 -20.25
CA MET A 1 15.33 2.35 -20.04
C MET A 1 13.91 1.84 -19.85
N ARG A 2 13.43 0.90 -20.68
CA ARG A 2 12.09 0.31 -20.61
C ARG A 2 11.83 -0.49 -19.31
N GLU A 3 12.78 -1.33 -18.90
CA GLU A 3 12.68 -2.13 -17.66
C GLU A 3 12.59 -1.26 -16.41
N ARG A 4 13.43 -0.21 -16.31
CA ARG A 4 13.36 0.77 -15.20
C ARG A 4 11.99 1.42 -15.08
N LYS A 5 11.36 1.77 -16.21
CA LYS A 5 9.99 2.29 -16.23
C LYS A 5 8.97 1.23 -15.81
N SER A 6 9.17 -0.02 -16.18
CA SER A 6 8.29 -1.13 -15.79
C SER A 6 8.32 -1.39 -14.28
N ALA A 7 9.50 -1.39 -13.67
CA ALA A 7 9.65 -1.55 -12.23
C ALA A 7 8.99 -0.40 -11.45
N GLU A 8 9.19 0.84 -11.90
CA GLU A 8 8.55 2.01 -11.30
C GLU A 8 7.01 1.96 -11.41
N ILE A 9 6.47 1.54 -12.55
CA ILE A 9 5.02 1.33 -12.72
C ILE A 9 4.51 0.25 -11.76
N GLY A 10 5.25 -0.83 -11.57
CA GLY A 10 4.89 -1.89 -10.63
C GLY A 10 4.75 -1.35 -9.20
N VAL A 11 5.78 -0.66 -8.72
CA VAL A 11 5.80 -0.05 -7.38
C VAL A 11 4.67 0.95 -7.19
N LEU A 12 4.36 1.77 -8.20
CA LEU A 12 3.26 2.74 -8.12
C LEU A 12 1.89 2.07 -8.10
N ARG A 13 1.71 0.94 -8.80
CA ARG A 13 0.47 0.16 -8.75
C ARG A 13 0.25 -0.49 -7.38
N GLU A 14 1.32 -1.01 -6.78
CA GLU A 14 1.27 -1.52 -5.40
C GLU A 14 0.93 -0.40 -4.42
N LEU A 15 1.52 0.78 -4.57
CA LEU A 15 1.19 1.94 -3.74
C LEU A 15 -0.28 2.34 -3.88
N LEU A 16 -0.83 2.34 -5.09
CA LEU A 16 -2.26 2.61 -5.31
C LEU A 16 -3.14 1.59 -4.59
N ALA A 17 -2.78 0.30 -4.62
CA ALA A 17 -3.49 -0.72 -3.87
C ALA A 17 -3.40 -0.50 -2.35
N ALA A 18 -2.24 -0.09 -1.83
CA ALA A 18 -2.07 0.25 -0.42
C ALA A 18 -2.92 1.46 0.00
N VAL A 19 -3.02 2.48 -0.86
CA VAL A 19 -3.90 3.63 -0.66
C VAL A 19 -5.37 3.21 -0.67
N ASP A 20 -5.78 2.35 -1.60
CA ASP A 20 -7.15 1.81 -1.67
C ASP A 20 -7.50 1.05 -0.37
N ASN A 21 -6.58 0.22 0.13
CA ASN A 21 -6.73 -0.48 1.39
C ASN A 21 -6.83 0.47 2.59
N ALA A 22 -6.07 1.57 2.61
CA ALA A 22 -6.15 2.58 3.66
C ALA A 22 -7.46 3.38 3.64
N GLN A 23 -8.15 3.42 2.49
CA GLN A 23 -9.50 3.99 2.37
C GLN A 23 -10.59 3.01 2.80
N ALA A 24 -10.27 1.73 2.98
CA ALA A 24 -11.23 0.74 3.45
C ALA A 24 -11.66 1.07 4.89
N VAL A 25 -12.95 0.87 5.16
CA VAL A 25 -13.50 1.03 6.51
C VAL A 25 -13.16 -0.21 7.32
N ALA A 26 -12.81 -0.03 8.58
CA ALA A 26 -12.58 -1.15 9.49
C ALA A 26 -13.90 -1.93 9.62
N ALA A 27 -13.86 -3.24 9.34
CA ALA A 27 -14.94 -4.12 9.74
C ALA A 27 -14.95 -4.12 11.27
N ASP A 28 -15.88 -3.39 11.87
CA ASP A 28 -16.10 -3.47 13.30
C ASP A 28 -16.40 -4.93 13.63
N GLY A 29 -15.66 -5.50 14.59
CA GLY A 29 -15.63 -6.93 14.92
C GLY A 29 -16.96 -7.54 15.39
N ARG A 30 -18.10 -6.92 15.09
CA ARG A 30 -19.40 -7.56 15.00
C ARG A 30 -19.41 -8.44 13.76
N HIS A 31 -18.94 -9.66 13.94
CA HIS A 31 -19.53 -10.79 13.23
C HIS A 31 -20.97 -10.98 13.72
N ASP A 32 -21.83 -9.99 13.51
CA ASP A 32 -23.26 -10.21 13.62
C ASP A 32 -23.63 -11.25 12.56
N THR A 33 -24.49 -12.17 12.96
CA THR A 33 -25.06 -13.26 12.16
C THR A 33 -25.13 -12.89 10.68
N TYR A 34 -24.51 -13.69 9.81
CA TYR A 34 -24.51 -13.46 8.36
C TYR A 34 -25.95 -13.22 7.86
N VAL A 35 -26.25 -11.97 7.51
CA VAL A 35 -27.53 -11.59 6.88
C VAL A 35 -27.30 -11.62 5.38
N PHE A 36 -28.13 -12.40 4.67
CA PHE A 36 -28.11 -12.39 3.21
C PHE A 36 -28.65 -11.06 2.69
N HIS A 37 -27.80 -10.31 2.00
CA HIS A 37 -28.17 -9.12 1.25
C HIS A 37 -28.10 -9.41 -0.24
N ALA A 38 -29.06 -8.91 -1.01
CA ALA A 38 -29.01 -9.00 -2.46
C ALA A 38 -27.88 -8.11 -3.01
N PHE A 39 -27.29 -8.50 -4.14
CA PHE A 39 -26.35 -7.63 -4.86
C PHE A 39 -27.04 -6.30 -5.21
N GLY A 40 -26.43 -5.18 -4.81
CA GLY A 40 -27.00 -3.83 -4.99
C GLY A 40 -27.86 -3.33 -3.83
N ASP A 41 -27.91 -4.05 -2.70
CA ASP A 41 -28.52 -3.52 -1.48
C ASP A 41 -27.66 -2.39 -0.91
N SER A 42 -28.14 -1.15 -1.02
CA SER A 42 -27.45 0.04 -0.49
C SER A 42 -27.17 -0.03 1.02
N ALA A 43 -27.84 -0.90 1.78
CA ALA A 43 -27.58 -1.12 3.20
C ALA A 43 -26.20 -1.75 3.48
N VAL A 44 -25.56 -2.40 2.48
CA VAL A 44 -24.20 -2.96 2.60
C VAL A 44 -23.12 -2.09 1.93
N GLU A 45 -23.49 -0.95 1.32
CA GLU A 45 -22.51 -0.03 0.73
C GLU A 45 -21.95 0.93 1.79
N VAL A 46 -20.72 0.67 2.24
CA VAL A 46 -20.01 1.55 3.17
C VAL A 46 -19.17 2.58 2.39
N PRO A 47 -19.37 3.90 2.61
CA PRO A 47 -18.56 4.92 1.97
C PRO A 47 -17.07 4.77 2.32
N ARG A 48 -16.21 4.78 1.31
CA ARG A 48 -14.75 4.77 1.48
C ARG A 48 -14.29 5.99 2.29
N ARG A 49 -13.32 5.79 3.18
CA ARG A 49 -12.70 6.87 3.95
C ARG A 49 -11.94 7.80 3.01
N MET A 50 -12.22 9.10 3.10
CA MET A 50 -11.38 10.11 2.44
C MET A 50 -10.04 10.20 3.14
N LEU A 51 -8.94 10.05 2.39
CA LEU A 51 -7.58 10.27 2.91
C LEU A 51 -7.16 11.72 2.67
N GLY A 52 -6.93 12.47 3.74
CA GLY A 52 -6.30 13.79 3.68
C GLY A 52 -4.81 13.67 3.34
N ARG A 53 -4.17 14.80 2.96
CA ARG A 53 -2.74 14.84 2.59
C ARG A 53 -1.84 14.21 3.68
N ALA A 54 -2.12 14.48 4.95
CA ALA A 54 -1.34 13.93 6.06
C ALA A 54 -1.51 12.41 6.26
N GLU A 55 -2.66 11.85 5.85
CA GLU A 55 -2.91 10.41 5.91
C GLU A 55 -2.27 9.72 4.71
N LEU A 56 -2.38 10.30 3.52
CA LEU A 56 -1.68 9.84 2.34
C LEU A 56 -0.16 9.81 2.56
N ARG A 57 0.40 10.87 3.18
CA ARG A 57 1.82 10.91 3.58
C ARG A 57 2.19 9.73 4.49
N ARG A 58 1.37 9.47 5.51
CA ARG A 58 1.58 8.34 6.45
C ARG A 58 1.53 6.99 5.74
N VAL A 59 0.64 6.80 4.76
CA VAL A 59 0.59 5.57 3.95
C VAL A 59 1.90 5.39 3.20
N VAL A 60 2.38 6.42 2.50
CA VAL A 60 3.65 6.36 1.75
C VAL A 60 4.84 6.08 2.68
N GLU A 61 4.92 6.76 3.83
CA GLU A 61 5.96 6.53 4.85
C GLU A 61 5.94 5.08 5.38
N THR A 62 4.74 4.54 5.63
CA THR A 62 4.56 3.15 6.08
C THR A 62 5.03 2.16 5.01
N GLU A 63 4.68 2.39 3.75
CA GLU A 63 5.08 1.55 2.61
C GLU A 63 6.59 1.57 2.33
N ILE A 64 7.26 2.71 2.60
CA ILE A 64 8.72 2.82 2.57
C ILE A 64 9.34 1.99 3.70
N GLY A 65 8.82 2.13 4.93
CA GLY A 65 9.28 1.38 6.10
C GLY A 65 9.17 -0.12 5.88
N ALA A 66 7.99 -0.61 5.47
CA ALA A 66 7.74 -2.03 5.22
C ALA A 66 8.70 -2.62 4.17
N ARG A 67 9.01 -1.88 3.09
CA ARG A 67 9.97 -2.34 2.07
C ARG A 67 11.40 -2.40 2.61
N ASN A 68 11.81 -1.45 3.43
CA ASN A 68 13.13 -1.47 4.06
C ASN A 68 13.25 -2.62 5.06
N ASP A 69 12.25 -2.83 5.92
CA ASP A 69 12.23 -3.94 6.88
C ASP A 69 12.29 -5.30 6.17
N ALA A 70 11.52 -5.45 5.08
CA ALA A 70 11.55 -6.64 4.25
C ALA A 70 12.93 -6.83 3.58
N ALA A 71 13.54 -5.76 3.05
CA ALA A 71 14.87 -5.82 2.47
C ALA A 71 15.90 -6.28 3.50
N ASP A 72 15.85 -5.75 4.72
CA ASP A 72 16.74 -6.15 5.82
C ASP A 72 16.51 -7.62 6.22
N ALA A 73 15.26 -8.09 6.19
CA ALA A 73 14.94 -9.49 6.40
C ALA A 73 15.53 -10.41 5.32
N TYR A 74 15.48 -10.00 4.05
CA TYR A 74 16.07 -10.75 2.94
C TYR A 74 17.60 -10.79 3.00
N ARG A 75 18.27 -9.66 3.32
CA ARG A 75 19.74 -9.66 3.50
C ARG A 75 20.18 -10.61 4.60
N ARG A 76 19.44 -10.71 5.71
CA ARG A 76 19.73 -11.63 6.81
C ARG A 76 19.72 -13.11 6.41
N VAL A 77 18.98 -13.46 5.34
CA VAL A 77 18.92 -14.84 4.82
C VAL A 77 19.72 -15.02 3.53
N GLY A 78 20.57 -14.06 3.16
CA GLY A 78 21.44 -14.12 1.98
C GLY A 78 20.73 -13.91 0.64
N ARG A 79 19.53 -13.31 0.65
CA ARG A 79 18.72 -13.01 -0.54
C ARG A 79 18.91 -11.55 -0.98
N ASP A 80 20.13 -11.25 -1.42
CA ASP A 80 20.54 -9.86 -1.67
C ASP A 80 19.86 -9.23 -2.89
N ASP A 81 19.53 -10.02 -3.92
CA ASP A 81 18.85 -9.54 -5.12
C ASP A 81 17.43 -9.01 -4.80
N GLU A 82 16.66 -9.78 -4.02
CA GLU A 82 15.33 -9.39 -3.57
C GLU A 82 15.40 -8.20 -2.60
N ALA A 83 16.39 -8.18 -1.72
CA ALA A 83 16.61 -7.04 -0.85
C ALA A 83 16.94 -5.77 -1.64
N GLU A 84 17.71 -5.88 -2.73
CA GLU A 84 18.05 -4.75 -3.58
C GLU A 84 16.83 -4.27 -4.37
N GLU A 85 15.99 -5.17 -4.86
CA GLU A 85 14.73 -4.82 -5.52
C GLU A 85 13.80 -4.04 -4.60
N LEU A 86 13.60 -4.51 -3.36
CA LEU A 86 12.81 -3.80 -2.36
C LEU A 86 13.40 -2.44 -2.00
N SER A 87 14.72 -2.36 -1.84
CA SER A 87 15.43 -1.11 -1.55
C SER A 87 15.29 -0.11 -2.72
N ARG A 88 15.31 -0.59 -3.98
CA ARG A 88 15.03 0.24 -5.15
C ARG A 88 13.58 0.74 -5.15
N GLY A 89 12.61 -0.11 -4.81
CA GLY A 89 11.22 0.29 -4.65
C GLY A 89 11.02 1.38 -3.60
N ALA A 90 11.63 1.24 -2.43
CA ALA A 90 11.60 2.27 -1.38
C ALA A 90 12.15 3.62 -1.86
N ARG A 91 13.27 3.63 -2.59
CA ARG A 91 13.85 4.85 -3.18
C ARG A 91 12.93 5.51 -4.20
N ILE A 92 12.18 4.73 -4.98
CA ILE A 92 11.17 5.28 -5.91
C ILE A 92 10.09 6.00 -5.11
N LEU A 93 9.56 5.38 -4.04
CA LEU A 93 8.54 5.99 -3.19
C LEU A 93 9.02 7.26 -2.49
N CYS A 94 10.27 7.33 -2.02
CA CYS A 94 10.83 8.55 -1.42
C CYS A 94 10.73 9.77 -2.36
N ARG A 95 10.96 9.59 -3.67
CA ARG A 95 10.83 10.70 -4.64
C ARG A 95 9.42 11.28 -4.70
N TYR A 96 8.40 10.46 -4.48
CA TYR A 96 7.01 10.90 -4.46
C TYR A 96 6.61 11.47 -3.10
N LEU A 97 7.24 11.02 -2.02
CA LEU A 97 7.06 11.59 -0.69
C LEU A 97 7.55 13.05 -0.63
N ASP A 98 8.70 13.34 -1.23
CA ASP A 98 9.25 14.71 -1.29
C ASP A 98 8.32 15.66 -2.05
N GLY A 99 7.57 15.16 -3.04
CA GLY A 99 6.57 15.93 -3.79
C GLY A 99 5.22 16.10 -3.09
N LEU A 100 4.99 15.42 -1.95
CA LEU A 100 3.79 15.57 -1.12
C LEU A 100 3.94 16.69 -0.07
N VAL A 101 5.11 17.31 0.03
CA VAL A 101 5.40 18.47 0.89
C VAL A 101 4.78 19.73 0.29
#